data_AF-A0A651G535-F1
#
_entry.id   AF-A0A651G535-F1
#
_cell.length_a   1.000
_cell.length_b   1.000
_cell.length_c   1.000
_cell.angle_alpha   90.00
_cell.angle_beta   90.00
_cell.angle_gamma   90.00
#
_symmetry.space_group_name_H-M   'P 1'
#
loop_
_entity.id
_entity.type
_entity.pdbx_description
1 polymer ?
#
loop_
_entity_poly.entity_id
_entity_poly.type
_entity_poly.pdbx_seq_one_letter_code
_entity_poly.pdbx_strand_id
1 'polypeptide(L)'
;GYSLNDTIVVFDRIREVRKLNPDLTMAEVIDKAIAQTMSRTVMTSATTISVVLILLIFGGDGLYAFSLTLLIGLVLGTYSSIFIASPVLLLMNRNAPPPDEEEVPEYGPGVEYEPPPIKE
;
A
#
# COMPACT_ATOMS: atom_id res chain seq x y z
N GLY A 1 13.98 -8.27 3.27
CA GLY A 1 13.07 -9.41 3.07
C GLY A 1 11.63 -9.01 3.31
N TYR A 2 11.23 -8.89 4.59
CA TYR A 2 9.85 -8.58 4.97
C TYR A 2 9.35 -7.21 4.48
N SER A 3 10.16 -6.15 4.57
CA SER A 3 9.82 -4.83 4.00
C SER A 3 9.63 -4.85 2.48
N LEU A 4 10.39 -5.71 1.78
CA LEU A 4 10.34 -5.86 0.32
C LEU A 4 9.06 -6.61 -0.09
N ASN A 5 8.69 -7.66 0.65
CA ASN A 5 7.42 -8.35 0.48
C ASN A 5 6.23 -7.39 0.62
N ASP A 6 6.27 -6.54 1.63
CA ASP A 6 5.24 -5.55 1.90
C ASP A 6 5.16 -4.48 0.80
N THR A 7 6.33 -4.04 0.32
CA THR A 7 6.48 -3.11 -0.80
C THR A 7 5.92 -3.67 -2.11
N ILE A 8 6.19 -4.94 -2.45
CA ILE A 8 5.69 -5.59 -3.69
C ILE A 8 4.16 -5.63 -3.68
N VAL A 9 3.54 -6.02 -2.56
CA VAL A 9 2.08 -6.13 -2.44
C VAL A 9 1.41 -4.77 -2.60
N VAL A 10 1.96 -3.72 -1.98
CA VAL A 10 1.44 -2.35 -2.12
C VAL A 10 1.58 -1.86 -3.57
N PHE A 11 2.75 -2.02 -4.20
CA PHE A 11 2.96 -1.59 -5.58
C PHE A 11 2.13 -2.37 -6.59
N ASP A 12 1.93 -3.66 -6.39
CA ASP A 12 1.07 -4.47 -7.24
C ASP A 12 -0.39 -3.99 -7.15
N ARG A 13 -0.86 -3.68 -5.93
CA ARG A 13 -2.20 -3.14 -5.74
C ARG A 13 -2.39 -1.76 -6.35
N ILE A 14 -1.39 -0.87 -6.25
CA ILE A 14 -1.43 0.43 -6.93
C ILE A 14 -1.59 0.26 -8.44
N ARG A 15 -0.87 -0.70 -9.05
CA ARG A 15 -0.99 -1.00 -10.48
C ARG A 15 -2.37 -1.54 -10.83
N GLU A 16 -2.92 -2.42 -10.01
CA GLU A 16 -4.24 -3.00 -10.20
C GLU A 16 -5.35 -1.95 -10.08
N VAL A 17 -5.34 -1.12 -9.03
CA VAL A 17 -6.34 -0.07 -8.80
C VAL A 17 -6.30 0.97 -9.93
N ARG A 18 -5.10 1.34 -10.40
CA ARG A 18 -4.92 2.22 -11.57
C ARG A 18 -5.50 1.63 -12.85
N LYS A 19 -5.37 0.31 -13.05
CA LYS A 19 -5.91 -0.36 -14.24
C LYS A 19 -7.45 -0.45 -14.20
N LEU A 20 -8.02 -0.65 -13.01
CA LEU A 20 -9.46 -0.79 -12.81
C LEU A 20 -10.20 0.55 -12.75
N ASN A 21 -9.49 1.65 -12.44
CA ASN A 21 -10.08 2.98 -12.29
C ASN A 21 -9.20 4.00 -13.01
N PRO A 22 -9.24 4.04 -14.36
CA PRO A 22 -8.43 4.97 -15.14
C PRO A 22 -8.78 6.45 -14.87
N ASP A 23 -10.00 6.69 -14.37
CA ASP A 23 -10.55 8.03 -14.13
C ASP A 23 -10.19 8.60 -12.74
N LEU A 24 -9.60 7.77 -11.86
CA LEU A 24 -9.18 8.23 -10.53
C LEU A 24 -7.83 8.95 -10.61
N THR A 25 -7.70 10.02 -9.85
CA THR A 25 -6.42 10.69 -9.68
C THR A 25 -5.42 9.74 -9.03
N MET A 26 -4.13 9.92 -9.34
CA MET A 26 -3.10 9.04 -8.79
C MET A 26 -3.11 9.03 -7.25
N ALA A 27 -3.45 10.16 -6.62
CA ALA A 27 -3.61 10.27 -5.18
C ALA A 27 -4.71 9.35 -4.63
N GLU A 28 -5.87 9.30 -5.28
CA GLU A 28 -7.00 8.46 -4.86
C GLU A 28 -6.73 6.97 -5.12
N VAL A 29 -6.06 6.65 -6.23
CA VAL A 29 -5.60 5.28 -6.53
C VAL A 29 -4.68 4.76 -5.43
N ILE A 30 -3.74 5.59 -4.97
CA ILE A 30 -2.80 5.24 -3.92
C ILE A 30 -3.52 5.07 -2.58
N ASP A 31 -4.38 6.01 -2.21
CA ASP A 31 -5.13 5.94 -0.94
C ASP A 31 -5.98 4.66 -0.87
N LYS A 32 -6.74 4.36 -1.95
CA LYS A 32 -7.49 3.10 -2.06
C LYS A 32 -6.60 1.87 -2.00
N ALA A 33 -5.47 1.87 -2.72
CA ALA A 33 -4.57 0.72 -2.75
C ALA A 33 -3.91 0.47 -1.37
N ILE A 34 -3.51 1.53 -0.67
CA ILE A 34 -2.93 1.44 0.68
C ILE A 34 -3.99 0.95 1.66
N ALA A 35 -5.18 1.54 1.67
CA ALA A 35 -6.26 1.12 2.57
C ALA A 35 -6.62 -0.37 2.40
N GLN A 36 -6.62 -0.87 1.17
CA GLN A 36 -6.91 -2.28 0.87
C GLN A 36 -5.79 -3.24 1.26
N THR A 37 -4.54 -2.81 1.21
CA THR A 37 -3.37 -3.66 1.52
C THR A 37 -2.95 -3.58 2.98
N MET A 38 -3.21 -2.47 3.67
CA MET A 38 -2.80 -2.22 5.06
C MET A 38 -3.28 -3.31 6.02
N SER A 39 -4.54 -3.74 5.94
CA SER A 39 -5.04 -4.78 6.85
C SER A 39 -4.28 -6.10 6.70
N ARG A 40 -3.93 -6.48 5.46
CA ARG A 40 -3.19 -7.73 5.18
C ARG A 40 -1.74 -7.62 5.66
N THR A 41 -1.08 -6.50 5.41
CA THR A 41 0.31 -6.26 5.79
C THR A 41 0.47 -6.17 7.31
N VAL A 42 -0.44 -5.47 7.98
CA VAL A 42 -0.50 -5.40 9.46
C VAL A 42 -0.76 -6.78 10.07
N MET A 43 -1.73 -7.55 9.57
CA MET A 43 -2.00 -8.89 10.12
C MET A 43 -0.81 -9.86 9.95
N THR A 44 -0.17 -9.84 8.78
CA THR A 44 0.96 -10.74 8.50
C THR A 44 2.20 -10.36 9.32
N SER A 45 2.49 -9.06 9.44
CA SER A 45 3.57 -8.56 10.26
C SER A 45 3.32 -8.83 11.76
N ALA A 46 2.11 -8.57 12.27
CA ALA A 46 1.74 -8.85 13.67
C ALA A 46 1.87 -10.34 14.02
N THR A 47 1.45 -11.24 13.12
CA THR A 47 1.59 -12.69 13.31
C THR A 47 3.07 -13.07 13.41
N THR A 48 3.91 -12.49 12.55
CA THR A 48 5.35 -12.77 12.55
C THR A 48 6.05 -12.20 13.78
N ILE A 49 5.70 -10.98 14.20
CA ILE A 49 6.16 -10.41 15.48
C ILE A 49 5.81 -11.35 16.63
N SER A 50 4.58 -11.89 16.64
CA SER A 50 4.13 -12.80 17.69
C SER A 50 4.98 -14.07 17.75
N VAL A 51 5.28 -14.67 16.60
CA VAL A 51 6.18 -15.84 16.52
C VAL A 51 7.59 -15.50 17.00
N VAL A 52 8.13 -14.36 16.55
CA VAL A 52 9.48 -13.92 16.94
C VAL A 52 9.55 -13.60 18.44
N LEU A 53 8.49 -13.04 19.04
CA LEU A 53 8.39 -12.79 20.47
C LEU A 53 8.40 -14.09 21.29
N ILE A 54 7.65 -15.11 20.84
CA ILE A 54 7.71 -16.44 21.47
C ILE A 54 9.14 -16.99 21.38
N LEU A 55 9.80 -16.85 20.24
CA LEU A 55 11.17 -17.30 20.03
C LEU A 55 12.17 -16.54 20.89
N LEU A 56 11.95 -15.25 21.14
CA LEU A 56 12.78 -14.41 22.00
C LEU A 56 12.67 -14.82 23.47
N ILE A 57 11.46 -15.13 23.95
CA ILE A 57 11.20 -15.47 25.36
C ILE A 57 11.51 -16.93 25.66
N PHE A 58 11.16 -17.85 24.75
CA PHE A 58 11.23 -19.30 24.96
C PHE A 58 12.35 -20.00 24.18
N GLY A 59 13.09 -19.29 23.31
CA GLY A 59 14.13 -19.89 22.47
C GLY A 59 15.48 -20.15 23.17
N GLY A 60 15.68 -19.61 24.38
CA GLY A 60 16.92 -19.76 25.14
C GLY A 60 18.12 -18.98 24.57
N ASP A 61 19.28 -19.12 25.22
CA ASP A 61 20.48 -18.30 24.94
C ASP A 61 21.01 -18.43 23.50
N GLY A 62 20.88 -19.62 22.89
CA GLY A 62 21.35 -19.87 21.52
C GLY A 62 20.58 -19.08 20.45
N LEU A 63 19.32 -18.73 20.71
CA LEU A 63 18.44 -18.05 19.74
C LEU A 63 18.14 -16.59 20.13
N TYR A 64 18.58 -16.15 21.31
CA TYR A 64 18.31 -14.81 21.82
C TYR A 64 18.81 -13.70 20.88
N ALA A 65 20.10 -13.73 20.52
CA ALA A 65 20.69 -12.71 19.65
C ALA A 65 20.07 -12.70 18.23
N PHE A 66 19.71 -13.89 17.72
CA PHE A 66 19.07 -14.05 16.42
C PHE A 66 17.65 -13.49 16.41
N SER A 67 16.82 -13.89 17.37
CA SER A 67 15.44 -13.42 17.52
C SER A 67 15.36 -11.92 17.82
N LEU A 68 16.30 -11.38 18.61
CA LEU A 68 16.41 -9.94 18.87
C LEU A 68 16.67 -9.16 17.56
N THR A 69 17.63 -9.64 16.75
CA THR A 69 17.96 -9.00 15.47
C THR A 69 16.79 -9.08 14.49
N LEU A 70 16.09 -10.21 14.44
CA LEU A 70 14.87 -10.37 13.65
C LEU A 70 13.77 -9.43 14.11
N LEU A 71 13.54 -9.30 15.41
CA LEU A 71 12.49 -8.44 15.97
C LEU A 71 12.73 -6.97 15.57
N ILE A 72 13.97 -6.48 15.73
CA ILE A 72 14.34 -5.12 15.36
C ILE A 72 14.16 -4.90 13.85
N GLY A 73 14.68 -5.82 13.03
CA GLY A 73 14.57 -5.72 11.57
C GLY A 73 13.12 -5.79 11.08
N LEU A 74 12.27 -6.56 11.75
CA LEU A 74 10.86 -6.67 11.42
C LEU A 74 10.11 -5.40 11.80
N VAL A 75 10.29 -4.86 13.01
CA VAL A 75 9.63 -3.61 13.44
C VAL A 75 10.00 -2.44 12.54
N LEU A 76 11.29 -2.25 12.26
CA LEU A 76 11.76 -1.19 11.36
C LEU A 76 11.26 -1.41 9.92
N GLY A 77 11.23 -2.66 9.46
CA GLY A 77 10.74 -3.02 8.13
C GLY A 77 9.25 -2.75 7.93
N THR A 78 8.41 -3.11 8.90
CA THR A 78 6.97 -2.88 8.86
C THR A 78 6.64 -1.38 8.95
N TYR A 79 7.31 -0.66 9.85
CA TYR A 79 7.14 0.79 9.98
C TYR A 79 7.55 1.51 8.68
N SER A 80 8.71 1.16 8.13
CA SER A 80 9.20 1.74 6.88
C SER A 80 8.25 1.51 5.71
N SER A 81 7.67 0.32 5.57
CA SER A 81 6.84 0.02 4.39
C SER A 81 5.48 0.73 4.44
N ILE A 82 4.89 0.86 5.64
CA ILE A 82 3.59 1.53 5.83
C ILE A 82 3.73 3.07 5.76
N PHE A 83 4.74 3.64 6.41
CA PHE A 83 4.86 5.10 6.54
C PHE A 83 5.62 5.78 5.40
N ILE A 84 6.43 5.08 4.60
CA ILE A 84 7.17 5.67 3.47
C ILE A 84 6.35 5.62 2.16
N ALA A 85 5.40 4.68 2.01
CA ALA A 85 4.57 4.58 0.81
C ALA A 85 3.71 5.83 0.56
N SER A 86 3.08 6.38 1.60
CA SER A 86 2.20 7.55 1.47
C SER A 86 2.94 8.87 1.08
N PRO A 87 4.06 9.27 1.70
CA PRO A 87 4.74 10.52 1.35
C PRO A 87 5.63 10.43 0.10
N VAL A 88 6.21 9.28 -0.24
CA VAL A 88 7.12 9.17 -1.41
C VAL A 88 6.35 9.29 -2.72
N LEU A 89 5.11 8.80 -2.79
CA LEU A 89 4.27 8.95 -3.98
C LEU A 89 3.66 10.36 -4.10
N LEU A 90 3.28 11.00 -2.99
CA LEU A 90 2.82 12.40 -3.01
C LEU A 90 3.93 13.36 -3.49
N LEU A 91 5.19 13.11 -3.13
CA LEU A 91 6.34 13.87 -3.63
C LEU A 91 6.60 13.62 -5.13
N MET A 92 6.33 12.42 -5.64
CA MET A 92 6.45 12.10 -7.06
C MET A 92 5.32 12.73 -7.91
N ASN A 93 4.16 13.02 -7.29
CA ASN A 93 3.06 13.76 -7.91
C ASN A 93 3.30 15.29 -7.95
N ARG A 94 4.26 15.83 -7.19
CA ARG A 94 4.55 17.28 -7.19
C ARG A 94 5.21 17.79 -8.49
N ASN A 95 5.65 16.87 -9.36
CA ASN A 95 6.21 17.18 -10.68
C ASN A 95 5.28 16.82 -11.84
N ALA A 96 4.08 16.29 -11.56
CA ALA A 96 3.03 16.20 -12.57
C ALA A 96 2.36 17.58 -12.68
N PRO A 97 2.10 18.11 -13.89
CA PRO A 97 1.30 19.32 -14.04
C PRO A 97 -0.02 19.13 -13.29
N PRO A 98 -0.56 20.20 -12.67
CA PRO A 98 -1.82 20.11 -11.93
C PRO A 98 -2.85 19.43 -12.84
N PRO A 99 -3.66 18.48 -12.33
CA PRO A 99 -4.73 17.93 -13.12
C PRO A 99 -5.60 19.12 -13.47
N ASP A 100 -5.73 19.39 -14.77
CA ASP A 100 -6.77 20.23 -15.33
C ASP A 100 -8.04 19.86 -14.57
N GLU A 101 -8.74 20.84 -13.99
CA GLU A 101 -10.01 20.61 -13.30
C GLU A 101 -10.97 19.96 -14.31
N GLU A 102 -10.96 18.63 -14.41
CA GLU A 102 -11.97 17.89 -15.14
C GLU A 102 -13.24 18.05 -14.30
N GLU A 103 -14.06 19.01 -14.72
CA GLU A 103 -15.43 19.21 -14.24
C GLU A 103 -16.12 17.84 -14.21
N VAL A 104 -16.28 17.28 -13.02
CA VAL A 104 -17.04 16.05 -12.80
C VAL A 104 -18.50 16.41 -13.11
N PRO A 105 -19.11 15.94 -14.21
CA PRO A 105 -20.48 16.34 -14.53
C PRO A 105 -21.41 15.71 -13.49
N GLU A 106 -22.13 16.57 -12.78
CA GLU A 106 -23.14 16.17 -11.80
C GLU A 106 -24.24 15.36 -12.51
N TYR A 107 -24.29 14.05 -12.26
CA TYR A 107 -25.26 13.17 -12.90
C TYR A 107 -26.64 13.34 -12.24
N GLY A 108 -27.48 14.18 -12.83
CA GLY A 108 -28.88 14.31 -12.45
C GLY A 108 -29.66 13.02 -12.70
N PRO A 109 -30.72 12.74 -11.91
CA PRO A 109 -31.49 11.52 -12.06
C PRO A 109 -32.22 11.48 -13.42
N GLY A 110 -31.87 10.49 -14.25
CA GLY A 110 -32.56 10.21 -15.52
C GLY A 110 -31.71 10.27 -16.78
N VAL A 111 -30.39 10.47 -16.67
CA VAL A 111 -29.50 10.33 -17.83
C VAL A 111 -29.21 8.83 -18.01
N GLU A 112 -29.15 8.36 -19.26
CA GLU A 112 -28.81 6.98 -19.62
C GLU A 112 -27.33 6.95 -20.03
N TYR A 113 -26.59 5.94 -19.57
CA TYR A 113 -25.15 5.86 -19.78
C TYR A 113 -24.83 5.49 -21.25
N GLU A 114 -24.31 6.45 -22.01
CA GLU A 114 -23.65 6.17 -23.29
C GLU A 114 -22.14 6.04 -23.07
N PRO A 115 -21.56 4.84 -23.28
CA PRO A 115 -20.11 4.67 -23.16
C PRO A 115 -19.38 5.41 -24.28
N PRO A 116 -18.19 5.96 -23.99
CA PRO A 116 -17.41 6.67 -24.99
C PRO A 116 -17.01 5.75 -26.15
N PRO A 117 -16.97 6.26 -27.38
CA PRO A 117 -16.68 5.45 -28.56
C PRO A 117 -15.26 4.87 -28.48
N ILE A 118 -15.17 3.57 -28.70
CA ILE A 118 -13.92 2.81 -28.72
C ILE A 118 -13.13 3.30 -29.93
N LYS A 119 -11.97 3.92 -29.68
CA LYS A 119 -11.04 4.30 -30.76
C LYS A 119 -10.38 3.02 -31.29
N GLU A 120 -10.60 2.73 -32.56
CA GLU A 120 -10.01 1.60 -33.32
C GLU A 120 -8.47 1.64 -33.35
#